data_AF-A0A2E9GMT8-F1
#
_entry.id   AF-A0A2E9GMT8-F1
#
_cell.length_a   1.000
_cell.length_b   1.000
_cell.length_c   1.000
_cell.angle_alpha   90.00
_cell.angle_beta   90.00
_cell.angle_gamma   90.00
#
_symmetry.space_group_name_H-M   'P 1'
#
loop_
_entity.id
_entity.type
_entity.pdbx_description
1 polymer ?
#
loop_
_entity_poly.entity_id
_entity_poly.type
_entity_poly.pdbx_seq_one_letter_code
_entity_poly.pdbx_strand_id
1 'polypeptide(L)'
;RDPVTGLALVFGCAVPAALGVRGAGAVVAGVSLSLAYVVWIGGDFMTGRFLAAPVFCTAALLTRLPAEHPRTLTAVAVAVLGISFFGSQPPLTTGRDYGVGWPAETGNRGIVDERAGYYPFTGWWRVLSVETNPEQHPWARQGTTDREHPTPVKVAGPVGLYGFYLGPDKHLVDAFGLVDPLLARLPIEPDTEWRIGHFPRRLPHGYYETLVTGRNQIADPELAALWADLALVTRGPLFSQARWGAIVRRNLGLAPQPVDNTLR
;
A
#
# COMPACT_ATOMS: atom_id res chain seq x y z
N ARG A 1 -1.39 -12.86 -15.87
CA ARG A 1 -0.05 -12.19 -15.83
C ARG A 1 -0.08 -11.09 -16.86
N ASP A 2 0.57 -9.97 -16.59
CA ASP A 2 0.47 -8.74 -17.37
C ASP A 2 1.70 -8.57 -18.31
N PRO A 3 1.67 -9.11 -19.55
CA PRO A 3 2.79 -8.99 -20.49
C PRO A 3 2.98 -7.55 -20.97
N VAL A 4 1.93 -6.73 -20.89
CA VAL A 4 1.88 -5.35 -21.38
C VAL A 4 2.90 -4.49 -20.66
N THR A 5 2.95 -4.55 -19.32
CA THR A 5 3.90 -3.78 -18.52
C THR A 5 5.36 -4.12 -18.87
N GLY A 6 5.68 -5.41 -19.04
CA GLY A 6 7.04 -5.83 -19.42
C GLY A 6 7.46 -5.29 -20.78
N LEU A 7 6.57 -5.40 -21.78
CA LEU A 7 6.84 -4.88 -23.13
C LEU A 7 6.98 -3.35 -23.12
N ALA A 8 6.15 -2.63 -22.37
CA ALA A 8 6.23 -1.17 -22.25
C ALA A 8 7.56 -0.71 -21.64
N LEU A 9 8.08 -1.43 -20.65
CA LEU A 9 9.39 -1.16 -20.05
C LEU A 9 10.53 -1.43 -21.03
N VAL A 10 10.51 -2.59 -21.70
CA VAL A 10 11.56 -2.97 -22.64
C VAL A 10 11.62 -2.02 -23.83
N PHE A 11 10.51 -1.82 -24.54
CA PHE A 11 10.49 -0.97 -25.74
C PHE A 11 10.64 0.52 -25.39
N GLY A 12 10.01 0.96 -24.29
CA GLY A 12 10.09 2.34 -23.85
C GLY A 12 11.49 2.76 -23.37
N CYS A 13 12.35 1.81 -22.98
CA CYS A 13 13.77 2.04 -22.76
C CYS A 13 14.60 1.86 -24.04
N ALA A 14 14.41 0.75 -24.76
CA ALA A 14 15.29 0.36 -25.87
C ALA A 14 15.20 1.30 -27.07
N VAL A 15 14.00 1.74 -27.47
CA VAL A 15 13.82 2.57 -28.67
C VAL A 15 14.44 3.97 -28.50
N PRO A 16 14.17 4.72 -27.42
CA PRO A 16 14.81 6.02 -27.22
C PRO A 16 16.33 5.91 -26.99
N ALA A 17 16.80 4.86 -26.33
CA ALA A 17 18.23 4.62 -26.15
C ALA A 17 18.95 4.35 -27.48
N ALA A 18 18.38 3.52 -28.35
CA ALA A 18 18.93 3.21 -29.66
C ALA A 18 18.97 4.42 -30.59
N LEU A 19 18.01 5.35 -30.45
CA LEU A 19 17.93 6.59 -31.22
C LEU A 19 18.69 7.77 -30.58
N GLY A 20 19.45 7.52 -29.50
CA GLY A 20 20.29 8.55 -28.88
C GLY A 20 19.51 9.69 -28.21
N VAL A 21 18.27 9.43 -27.75
CA VAL A 21 17.44 10.44 -27.08
C VAL A 21 18.15 10.93 -25.81
N ARG A 22 18.33 12.25 -25.70
CA ARG A 22 19.01 12.88 -24.56
C ARG A 22 18.31 12.54 -23.25
N GLY A 23 19.07 11.98 -22.30
CA GLY A 23 18.58 11.57 -20.99
C GLY A 23 18.02 10.15 -20.93
N ALA A 24 17.97 9.42 -22.05
CA ALA A 24 17.53 8.02 -22.06
C ALA A 24 18.33 7.16 -21.08
N GLY A 25 19.67 7.30 -21.06
CA GLY A 25 20.53 6.55 -20.14
C GLY A 25 20.17 6.72 -18.66
N ALA A 26 19.85 7.95 -18.23
CA ALA A 26 19.44 8.23 -16.85
C ALA A 26 18.09 7.59 -16.51
N VAL A 27 17.12 7.65 -17.44
CA VAL A 27 15.80 7.02 -17.27
C VAL A 27 15.93 5.50 -17.24
N VAL A 28 16.70 4.90 -18.15
CA VAL A 28 16.96 3.45 -18.15
C VAL A 28 17.60 3.02 -16.84
N ALA A 29 18.62 3.72 -16.37
CA ALA A 29 19.27 3.42 -15.09
C ALA A 29 18.26 3.50 -13.92
N GLY A 30 17.44 4.55 -13.86
CA GLY A 30 16.40 4.70 -12.84
C GLY A 30 15.35 3.59 -12.87
N VAL A 31 14.89 3.20 -14.07
CA VAL A 31 13.98 2.06 -14.27
C VAL A 31 14.64 0.77 -13.79
N SER A 32 15.88 0.48 -14.19
CA SER A 32 16.62 -0.72 -13.77
C SER A 32 16.81 -0.79 -12.26
N LEU A 33 17.19 0.33 -11.61
CA LEU A 33 17.29 0.42 -10.15
C LEU A 33 15.95 0.21 -9.46
N SER A 34 14.87 0.75 -10.02
CA SER A 34 13.52 0.55 -9.48
C SER A 34 13.08 -0.91 -9.56
N LEU A 35 13.35 -1.58 -10.68
CA LEU A 35 13.04 -3.01 -10.84
C LEU A 35 13.89 -3.88 -9.91
N ALA A 36 15.19 -3.58 -9.78
CA ALA A 36 16.07 -4.25 -8.83
C ALA A 36 15.59 -4.07 -7.39
N TYR A 37 15.15 -2.87 -7.03
CA TYR A 37 14.57 -2.57 -5.72
C TYR A 37 13.30 -3.40 -5.48
N VAL A 38 12.38 -3.49 -6.44
CA VAL A 38 11.16 -4.32 -6.31
C VAL A 38 11.49 -5.78 -6.05
N VAL A 39 12.48 -6.34 -6.75
CA VAL A 39 12.96 -7.70 -6.51
C VAL A 39 13.58 -7.82 -5.11
N TRP A 40 14.40 -6.85 -4.72
CA TRP A 40 15.10 -6.84 -3.43
C TRP A 40 14.14 -6.80 -2.23
N ILE A 41 13.06 -6.03 -2.29
CA ILE A 41 12.05 -5.96 -1.22
C ILE A 41 11.06 -7.13 -1.21
N GLY A 42 11.21 -8.12 -2.11
CA GLY A 42 10.35 -9.30 -2.18
C GLY A 42 9.11 -9.16 -3.07
N GLY A 43 8.98 -8.08 -3.85
CA GLY A 43 7.94 -7.91 -4.86
C GLY A 43 6.79 -6.98 -4.45
N ASP A 44 5.63 -7.17 -5.09
CA ASP A 44 4.41 -6.40 -4.88
C ASP A 44 3.21 -7.33 -4.77
N PHE A 45 2.25 -6.99 -3.91
CA PHE A 45 0.96 -7.68 -3.86
C PHE A 45 -0.11 -6.94 -4.67
N MET A 46 0.02 -5.63 -4.88
CA MET A 46 -0.93 -4.84 -5.64
C MET A 46 -0.49 -4.83 -7.11
N THR A 47 -1.26 -5.46 -7.98
CA THR A 47 -0.90 -5.57 -9.40
C THR A 47 -0.58 -4.19 -10.00
N GLY A 48 0.63 -4.04 -10.51
CA GLY A 48 1.07 -2.85 -11.25
C GLY A 48 1.51 -1.65 -10.40
N ARG A 49 1.33 -1.64 -9.07
CA ARG A 49 1.63 -0.46 -8.23
C ARG A 49 3.09 -0.03 -8.30
N PHE A 50 4.06 -0.92 -8.05
CA PHE A 50 5.47 -0.57 -8.15
C PHE A 50 6.00 -0.43 -9.59
N LEU A 51 5.27 -0.91 -10.59
CA LEU A 51 5.65 -0.82 -12.00
C LEU A 51 5.10 0.43 -12.68
N ALA A 52 4.11 1.10 -12.08
CA ALA A 52 3.47 2.29 -12.65
C ALA A 52 4.47 3.44 -12.90
N ALA A 53 5.33 3.76 -11.93
CA ALA A 53 6.29 4.85 -12.10
C ALA A 53 7.37 4.54 -13.16
N PRO A 54 7.99 3.34 -13.18
CA PRO A 54 8.85 2.92 -14.28
C PRO A 54 8.17 3.02 -15.66
N VAL A 55 6.93 2.53 -15.80
CA VAL A 55 6.18 2.61 -17.06
C VAL A 55 5.90 4.05 -17.46
N PHE A 56 5.54 4.92 -16.50
CA PHE A 56 5.35 6.34 -16.78
C PHE A 56 6.63 7.00 -17.29
N CYS A 57 7.78 6.71 -16.66
CA CYS A 57 9.07 7.24 -17.08
C CYS A 57 9.45 6.80 -18.50
N THR A 58 9.19 5.52 -18.86
CA THR A 58 9.47 5.05 -20.22
C THR A 58 8.49 5.63 -21.25
N ALA A 59 7.21 5.78 -20.89
CA ALA A 59 6.23 6.47 -21.73
C ALA A 59 6.60 7.95 -21.96
N ALA A 60 7.03 8.66 -20.92
CA ALA A 60 7.51 10.04 -21.02
C ALA A 60 8.78 10.15 -21.87
N LEU A 61 9.64 9.12 -21.88
CA LEU A 61 10.81 9.09 -22.74
C LEU A 61 10.44 8.89 -24.22
N LEU A 62 9.40 8.09 -24.51
CA LEU A 62 8.89 7.88 -25.87
C LEU A 62 8.31 9.15 -26.51
N THR A 63 7.81 10.11 -25.73
CA THR A 63 7.34 11.40 -26.28
C THR A 63 8.47 12.29 -26.80
N ARG A 64 9.72 11.95 -26.48
CA ARG A 64 10.93 12.67 -26.92
C ARG A 64 11.58 12.09 -28.16
N LEU A 65 10.94 11.11 -28.80
CA LEU A 65 11.42 10.54 -30.05
C LEU A 65 11.45 11.62 -31.15
N PRO A 66 12.52 11.70 -31.95
CA PRO A 66 12.63 12.72 -32.98
C PRO A 66 11.62 12.45 -34.12
N ALA A 67 11.01 13.52 -34.63
CA ALA A 67 9.98 13.46 -35.66
C ALA A 67 10.49 12.95 -37.02
N GLU A 68 11.80 12.89 -37.21
CA GLU A 68 12.47 12.37 -38.40
C GLU A 68 12.32 10.84 -38.59
N HIS A 69 11.75 10.14 -37.61
CA HIS A 69 11.46 8.70 -37.68
C HIS A 69 9.95 8.39 -37.60
N PRO A 70 9.14 8.81 -38.60
CA PRO A 70 7.68 8.67 -38.55
C PRO A 70 7.22 7.22 -38.47
N ARG A 71 7.91 6.28 -39.16
CA ARG A 71 7.59 4.84 -39.08
C ARG A 71 7.78 4.30 -37.66
N THR A 72 8.83 4.72 -36.96
CA THR A 72 9.09 4.33 -35.57
C THR A 72 8.05 4.91 -34.64
N LEU A 73 7.68 6.18 -34.83
CA LEU A 73 6.60 6.83 -34.07
C LEU A 73 5.26 6.10 -34.27
N THR A 74 4.92 5.76 -35.52
CA THR A 74 3.71 4.97 -35.82
C THR A 74 3.80 3.58 -35.18
N ALA A 75 4.93 2.88 -35.27
CA ALA A 75 5.09 1.57 -34.67
C ALA A 75 4.98 1.61 -33.13
N VAL A 76 5.57 2.62 -32.48
CA VAL A 76 5.44 2.86 -31.05
C VAL A 76 4.00 3.18 -30.68
N ALA A 77 3.32 4.06 -31.41
CA ALA A 77 1.93 4.40 -31.16
C ALA A 77 1.01 3.18 -31.31
N VAL A 78 1.18 2.38 -32.38
CA VAL A 78 0.44 1.14 -32.60
C VAL A 78 0.74 0.12 -31.50
N ALA A 79 2.00 -0.02 -31.09
CA ALA A 79 2.37 -0.91 -30.00
C ALA A 79 1.72 -0.47 -28.68
N VAL A 80 1.78 0.80 -28.32
CA VAL A 80 1.14 1.36 -27.12
C VAL A 80 -0.38 1.15 -27.15
N LEU A 81 -1.03 1.44 -28.28
CA LEU A 81 -2.48 1.24 -28.44
C LEU A 81 -2.87 -0.24 -28.39
N GLY A 82 -2.11 -1.12 -29.05
CA GLY A 82 -2.34 -2.57 -29.02
C GLY A 82 -2.13 -3.15 -27.62
N ILE A 83 -1.03 -2.78 -26.96
CA ILE A 83 -0.75 -3.10 -25.55
C ILE A 83 -1.91 -2.63 -24.65
N SER A 84 -2.42 -1.42 -24.90
CA SER A 84 -3.58 -0.85 -24.20
C SER A 84 -4.94 -1.47 -24.57
N PHE A 85 -4.99 -2.42 -25.50
CA PHE A 85 -6.22 -3.12 -25.88
C PHE A 85 -6.19 -4.60 -25.48
N PHE A 86 -5.00 -5.22 -25.45
CA PHE A 86 -4.80 -6.65 -25.14
C PHE A 86 -4.40 -6.92 -23.67
N GLY A 87 -4.31 -5.90 -22.83
CA GLY A 87 -4.13 -6.09 -21.38
C GLY A 87 -5.30 -6.86 -20.75
N SER A 88 -5.10 -7.48 -19.58
CA SER A 88 -6.16 -8.25 -18.91
C SER A 88 -7.35 -7.39 -18.46
N GLN A 89 -7.10 -6.12 -18.14
CA GLN A 89 -8.14 -5.09 -17.93
C GLN A 89 -7.60 -3.71 -18.34
N PRO A 90 -7.64 -3.39 -19.64
CA PRO A 90 -7.02 -2.17 -20.13
C PRO A 90 -7.69 -0.90 -19.60
N PRO A 91 -6.94 0.19 -19.34
CA PRO A 91 -7.52 1.45 -18.88
C PRO A 91 -8.61 1.99 -19.82
N LEU A 92 -8.41 1.83 -21.14
CA LEU A 92 -9.33 2.32 -22.17
C LEU A 92 -10.66 1.54 -22.24
N THR A 93 -10.67 0.29 -21.78
CA THR A 93 -11.89 -0.54 -21.74
C THR A 93 -12.39 -0.74 -20.31
N THR A 94 -11.78 -0.04 -19.34
CA THR A 94 -12.27 -0.01 -17.96
C THR A 94 -13.58 0.77 -17.93
N GLY A 95 -14.69 0.03 -17.96
CA GLY A 95 -16.03 0.59 -17.92
C GLY A 95 -16.67 0.57 -16.54
N ARG A 96 -17.98 0.79 -16.54
CA ARG A 96 -18.87 0.70 -15.37
C ARG A 96 -18.77 -0.63 -14.63
N ASP A 97 -18.54 -1.74 -15.34
CA ASP A 97 -18.58 -3.09 -14.75
C ASP A 97 -17.19 -3.68 -14.43
N TYR A 98 -16.15 -2.85 -14.45
CA TYR A 98 -14.82 -3.28 -14.05
C TYR A 98 -14.81 -3.83 -12.61
N GLY A 99 -14.21 -5.00 -12.42
CA GLY A 99 -14.13 -5.66 -11.12
C GLY A 99 -15.45 -6.30 -10.63
N VAL A 100 -16.56 -6.16 -11.35
CA VAL A 100 -17.83 -6.81 -10.95
C VAL A 100 -17.68 -8.32 -11.06
N GLY A 101 -18.02 -9.04 -9.98
CA GLY A 101 -17.82 -10.48 -9.90
C GLY A 101 -16.37 -10.91 -9.76
N TRP A 102 -15.44 -9.96 -9.61
CA TRP A 102 -14.06 -10.27 -9.26
C TRP A 102 -14.02 -10.78 -7.83
N PRO A 103 -13.51 -12.00 -7.57
CA PRO A 103 -13.39 -12.49 -6.22
C PRO A 103 -12.40 -11.59 -5.46
N ALA A 104 -12.85 -11.05 -4.32
CA ALA A 104 -12.06 -10.15 -3.49
C ALA A 104 -10.76 -10.80 -2.96
N GLU A 105 -10.63 -12.13 -3.02
CA GLU A 105 -9.59 -12.86 -2.28
C GLU A 105 -8.70 -13.81 -3.10
N THR A 106 -8.94 -14.06 -4.40
CA THR A 106 -8.22 -15.15 -5.09
C THR A 106 -7.27 -14.67 -6.19
N GLY A 107 -6.28 -13.90 -5.75
CA GLY A 107 -5.02 -13.78 -6.47
C GLY A 107 -4.20 -15.06 -6.32
N ASN A 108 -4.10 -15.88 -7.38
CA ASN A 108 -3.25 -17.08 -7.39
C ASN A 108 -1.79 -16.64 -7.10
N ARG A 109 -1.26 -16.95 -5.89
CA ARG A 109 0.04 -16.55 -5.31
C ARG A 109 0.09 -15.22 -4.52
N GLY A 110 -1.04 -14.70 -4.04
CA GLY A 110 -1.07 -13.55 -3.10
C GLY A 110 -0.97 -12.16 -3.75
N ILE A 111 -0.90 -12.09 -5.09
CA ILE A 111 -0.96 -10.85 -5.88
C ILE A 111 -2.40 -10.60 -6.32
N VAL A 112 -2.93 -9.42 -6.01
CA VAL A 112 -4.34 -9.05 -6.20
C VAL A 112 -4.44 -7.76 -7.03
N ASP A 113 -5.47 -7.68 -7.86
CA ASP A 113 -5.93 -6.40 -8.42
C ASP A 113 -6.85 -5.73 -7.40
N GLU A 114 -6.25 -4.97 -6.48
CA GLU A 114 -6.99 -4.25 -5.43
C GLU A 114 -7.99 -3.26 -6.03
N ARG A 115 -7.66 -2.63 -7.17
CA ARG A 115 -8.60 -1.72 -7.85
C ARG A 115 -9.85 -2.48 -8.27
N ALA A 116 -9.72 -3.68 -8.84
CA ALA A 116 -10.87 -4.51 -9.20
C ALA A 116 -11.71 -4.91 -7.98
N GLY A 117 -11.09 -5.11 -6.81
CA GLY A 117 -11.81 -5.39 -5.56
C GLY A 117 -12.64 -4.20 -5.05
N TYR A 118 -12.11 -2.97 -5.12
CA TYR A 118 -12.79 -1.78 -4.60
C TYR A 118 -13.74 -1.09 -5.60
N TYR A 119 -13.41 -1.10 -6.89
CA TYR A 119 -14.12 -0.35 -7.92
C TYR A 119 -15.64 -0.60 -7.99
N PRO A 120 -16.16 -1.84 -7.80
CA PRO A 120 -17.59 -2.09 -7.80
C PRO A 120 -18.39 -1.30 -6.77
N PHE A 121 -17.73 -0.80 -5.71
CA PHE A 121 -18.32 -0.04 -4.61
C PHE A 121 -17.87 1.42 -4.57
N THR A 122 -16.65 1.72 -5.03
CA THR A 122 -16.04 3.06 -4.92
C THR A 122 -15.81 3.74 -6.27
N GLY A 123 -16.09 3.07 -7.38
CA GLY A 123 -15.91 3.61 -8.72
C GLY A 123 -16.83 4.79 -8.98
N TRP A 124 -16.25 5.95 -9.30
CA TRP A 124 -16.96 7.22 -9.50
C TRP A 124 -18.21 7.08 -10.38
N TRP A 125 -18.12 6.36 -11.51
CA TRP A 125 -19.25 6.15 -12.42
C TRP A 125 -20.43 5.44 -11.75
N ARG A 126 -20.18 4.40 -10.96
CA ARG A 126 -21.21 3.59 -10.27
C ARG A 126 -21.81 4.30 -9.07
N VAL A 127 -21.00 5.10 -8.37
CA VAL A 127 -21.46 5.89 -7.22
C VAL A 127 -22.34 7.05 -7.69
N LEU A 128 -21.93 7.77 -8.74
CA LEU A 128 -22.69 8.89 -9.28
C LEU A 128 -23.97 8.48 -10.01
N SER A 129 -24.01 7.26 -10.58
CA SER A 129 -25.22 6.69 -11.17
C SER A 129 -26.18 6.05 -10.14
N VAL A 130 -25.84 6.11 -8.84
CA VAL A 130 -26.64 5.58 -7.71
C VAL A 130 -26.86 4.05 -7.79
N GLU A 131 -25.97 3.33 -8.47
CA GLU A 131 -26.02 1.86 -8.50
C GLU A 131 -25.42 1.22 -7.26
N THR A 132 -24.44 1.92 -6.68
CA THR A 132 -23.72 1.48 -5.49
C THR A 132 -23.33 2.67 -4.63
N ASN A 133 -22.90 2.39 -3.41
CA ASN A 133 -22.32 3.35 -2.49
C ASN A 133 -21.14 2.64 -1.77
N PRO A 134 -20.03 3.32 -1.49
CA PRO A 134 -18.97 2.80 -0.61
C PRO A 134 -19.47 2.12 0.67
N GLU A 135 -20.58 2.57 1.26
CA GLU A 135 -21.25 1.95 2.43
C GLU A 135 -21.64 0.48 2.24
N GLN A 136 -21.87 0.07 0.99
CA GLN A 136 -22.27 -1.29 0.66
C GLN A 136 -21.09 -2.27 0.67
N HIS A 137 -19.86 -1.77 0.68
CA HIS A 137 -18.66 -2.60 0.76
C HIS A 137 -18.65 -3.39 2.09
N PRO A 138 -18.26 -4.68 2.10
CA PRO A 138 -18.24 -5.50 3.33
C PRO A 138 -17.52 -4.84 4.52
N TRP A 139 -16.33 -4.29 4.28
CA TRP A 139 -15.58 -3.51 5.28
C TRP A 139 -16.29 -2.25 5.78
N ALA A 140 -17.01 -1.53 4.93
CA ALA A 140 -17.79 -0.36 5.35
C ALA A 140 -18.97 -0.76 6.24
N ARG A 141 -19.69 -1.82 5.86
CA ARG A 141 -20.78 -2.39 6.68
C ARG A 141 -20.27 -2.85 8.03
N GLN A 142 -19.18 -3.61 8.03
CA GLN A 142 -18.58 -4.10 9.28
C GLN A 142 -18.11 -2.95 10.18
N GLY A 143 -17.46 -1.92 9.61
CA GLY A 143 -17.05 -0.73 10.35
C GLY A 143 -18.25 -0.01 10.97
N THR A 144 -19.33 0.14 10.20
CA THR A 144 -20.58 0.76 10.66
C THR A 144 -21.23 -0.04 11.80
N THR A 145 -21.28 -1.36 11.71
CA THR A 145 -21.77 -2.24 12.79
C THR A 145 -20.88 -2.15 14.04
N ASP A 146 -19.56 -2.18 13.85
CA ASP A 146 -18.60 -2.13 14.96
C ASP A 146 -18.54 -0.78 15.66
N ARG A 147 -18.89 0.31 14.96
CA ARG A 147 -19.05 1.65 15.54
C ARG A 147 -20.11 1.66 16.64
N GLU A 148 -21.22 0.95 16.44
CA GLU A 148 -22.34 0.86 17.39
C GLU A 148 -22.06 -0.11 18.54
N HIS A 149 -21.09 -1.02 18.37
CA HIS A 149 -20.71 -1.97 19.41
C HIS A 149 -20.05 -1.25 20.61
N PRO A 150 -20.29 -1.64 21.87
CA PRO A 150 -19.73 -0.94 23.03
C PRO A 150 -18.20 -1.03 23.16
N THR A 151 -17.56 -1.98 22.48
CA THR A 151 -16.10 -2.17 22.54
C THR A 151 -15.37 -0.94 22.02
N PRO A 152 -14.47 -0.30 22.81
CA PRO A 152 -13.81 0.94 22.41
C PRO A 152 -12.58 0.70 21.51
N VAL A 153 -12.01 -0.51 21.53
CA VAL A 153 -10.82 -0.88 20.76
C VAL A 153 -11.18 -2.03 19.82
N LYS A 154 -10.79 -1.93 18.55
CA LYS A 154 -10.96 -2.96 17.54
C LYS A 154 -9.60 -3.35 16.97
N VAL A 155 -9.41 -4.63 16.70
CA VAL A 155 -8.18 -5.17 16.11
C VAL A 155 -8.55 -5.72 14.74
N ALA A 156 -8.00 -5.15 13.68
CA ALA A 156 -8.31 -5.58 12.32
C ALA A 156 -7.15 -5.30 11.36
N GLY A 157 -7.10 -6.04 10.25
CA GLY A 157 -6.20 -5.79 9.14
C GLY A 157 -6.65 -4.68 8.15
N PRO A 158 -7.93 -4.64 7.72
CA PRO A 158 -8.37 -3.60 6.80
C PRO A 158 -8.52 -2.26 7.51
N VAL A 159 -7.53 -1.38 7.44
CA VAL A 159 -7.58 -0.05 8.10
C VAL A 159 -8.18 1.06 7.24
N GLY A 160 -8.43 0.80 5.95
CA GLY A 160 -9.02 1.75 5.00
C GLY A 160 -10.52 1.97 5.22
N LEU A 161 -11.37 1.36 4.37
CA LEU A 161 -12.83 1.53 4.47
C LEU A 161 -13.38 1.13 5.85
N TYR A 162 -12.94 0.01 6.42
CA TYR A 162 -13.39 -0.39 7.76
C TYR A 162 -13.04 0.66 8.81
N GLY A 163 -11.80 1.13 8.86
CA GLY A 163 -11.38 2.19 9.79
C GLY A 163 -12.13 3.51 9.59
N PHE A 164 -12.39 3.91 8.34
CA PHE A 164 -13.18 5.11 8.03
C PHE A 164 -14.61 5.01 8.57
N TYR A 165 -15.31 3.89 8.32
CA TYR A 165 -16.69 3.68 8.77
C TYR A 165 -16.83 3.31 10.25
N LEU A 166 -15.75 2.79 10.87
CA LEU A 166 -15.66 2.57 12.31
C LEU A 166 -15.80 3.89 13.10
N GLY A 167 -15.40 5.00 12.49
CA GLY A 167 -15.55 6.34 13.05
C GLY A 167 -14.47 6.72 14.06
N PRO A 168 -14.45 8.00 14.48
CA PRO A 168 -13.36 8.56 15.29
C PRO A 168 -13.42 8.18 16.78
N ASP A 169 -14.55 7.64 17.26
CA ASP A 169 -14.76 7.33 18.68
C ASP A 169 -14.16 5.98 19.10
N LYS A 170 -13.67 5.20 18.14
CA LYS A 170 -13.05 3.90 18.36
C LYS A 170 -11.56 3.98 18.11
N HIS A 171 -10.81 3.14 18.80
CA HIS A 171 -9.40 2.93 18.52
C HIS A 171 -9.21 1.68 17.66
N LEU A 172 -8.66 1.84 16.46
CA LEU A 172 -8.32 0.72 15.58
C LEU A 172 -6.84 0.35 15.71
N VAL A 173 -6.60 -0.89 16.14
CA VAL A 173 -5.29 -1.54 16.11
C VAL A 173 -5.14 -2.25 14.78
N ASP A 174 -4.16 -1.83 14.00
CA ASP A 174 -3.78 -2.49 12.75
C ASP A 174 -2.99 -3.77 13.03
N ALA A 175 -3.62 -4.93 12.83
CA ALA A 175 -3.00 -6.23 13.09
C ALA A 175 -1.76 -6.52 12.22
N PHE A 176 -1.58 -5.80 11.12
CA PHE A 176 -0.38 -5.90 10.27
C PHE A 176 0.69 -4.86 10.63
N GLY A 177 0.36 -3.88 11.48
CA GLY A 177 1.24 -2.80 11.90
C GLY A 177 1.76 -1.94 10.74
N LEU A 178 0.93 -1.69 9.72
CA LEU A 178 1.20 -0.70 8.67
C LEU A 178 0.99 0.71 9.22
N VAL A 179 -0.03 0.90 10.08
CA VAL A 179 -0.36 2.18 10.70
C VAL A 179 -0.32 2.17 12.23
N ASP A 180 -0.12 1.01 12.87
CA ASP A 180 0.05 0.93 14.33
C ASP A 180 1.51 1.21 14.73
N PRO A 181 1.78 2.22 15.57
CA PRO A 181 3.14 2.65 15.90
C PRO A 181 3.91 1.62 16.73
N LEU A 182 3.26 0.84 17.59
CA LEU A 182 3.95 -0.17 18.39
C LEU A 182 4.20 -1.42 17.55
N LEU A 183 3.14 -1.95 16.93
CA LEU A 183 3.23 -3.16 16.12
C LEU A 183 4.17 -2.97 14.94
N ALA A 184 4.26 -1.78 14.32
CA ALA A 184 5.23 -1.47 13.27
C ALA A 184 6.70 -1.84 13.58
N ARG A 185 7.04 -2.04 14.86
CA ARG A 185 8.39 -2.31 15.37
C ARG A 185 8.57 -3.72 15.93
N LEU A 186 7.52 -4.53 15.91
CA LEU A 186 7.57 -5.91 16.38
C LEU A 186 7.90 -6.87 15.23
N PRO A 187 8.53 -8.02 15.54
CA PRO A 187 8.71 -9.07 14.57
C PRO A 187 7.37 -9.56 14.01
N ILE A 188 7.44 -10.20 12.85
CA ILE A 188 6.30 -10.91 12.27
C ILE A 188 5.95 -12.06 13.21
N GLU A 189 4.66 -12.32 13.37
CA GLU A 189 4.18 -13.45 14.15
C GLU A 189 4.73 -14.78 13.59
N PRO A 190 5.42 -15.60 14.40
CA PRO A 190 5.95 -16.88 13.96
C PRO A 190 4.85 -17.80 13.43
N ASP A 191 5.19 -18.64 12.45
CA ASP A 191 4.30 -19.68 11.90
C ASP A 191 2.97 -19.17 11.31
N THR A 192 2.88 -17.87 10.99
CA THR A 192 1.73 -17.32 10.27
C THR A 192 1.95 -17.27 8.77
N GLU A 193 0.88 -17.55 8.02
CA GLU A 193 0.85 -17.22 6.61
C GLU A 193 0.88 -15.70 6.45
N TRP A 194 1.83 -15.22 5.65
CA TRP A 194 1.96 -13.81 5.31
C TRP A 194 2.05 -13.65 3.80
N ARG A 195 1.68 -12.45 3.34
CA ARG A 195 1.93 -12.01 1.96
C ARG A 195 2.56 -10.64 1.99
N ILE A 196 3.21 -10.24 0.89
CA ILE A 196 3.82 -8.91 0.78
C ILE A 196 2.80 -7.83 1.20
N GLY A 197 3.19 -7.00 2.15
CA GLY A 197 2.35 -5.93 2.70
C GLY A 197 1.32 -6.35 3.75
N HIS A 198 1.23 -7.62 4.13
CA HIS A 198 0.34 -8.15 5.17
C HIS A 198 1.12 -9.11 6.05
N PHE A 199 1.86 -8.53 7.00
CA PHE A 199 2.69 -9.26 7.94
C PHE A 199 2.01 -9.25 9.31
N PRO A 200 1.33 -10.32 9.72
CA PRO A 200 0.63 -10.36 11.00
C PRO A 200 1.62 -10.14 12.14
N ARG A 201 1.18 -9.42 13.16
CA ARG A 201 1.98 -9.17 14.36
C ARG A 201 1.14 -9.46 15.59
N ARG A 202 1.70 -10.23 16.52
CA ARG A 202 1.04 -10.52 17.79
C ARG A 202 0.94 -9.26 18.64
N LEU A 203 -0.23 -9.07 19.23
CA LEU A 203 -0.47 -8.00 20.18
C LEU A 203 0.28 -8.32 21.48
N PRO A 204 1.12 -7.41 21.99
CA PRO A 204 1.77 -7.60 23.28
C PRO A 204 0.74 -7.74 24.40
N HIS A 205 1.02 -8.60 25.37
CA HIS A 205 0.19 -8.74 26.56
C HIS A 205 0.06 -7.39 27.28
N GLY A 206 -1.18 -6.95 27.56
CA GLY A 206 -1.46 -5.66 28.17
C GLY A 206 -1.62 -4.49 27.19
N TYR A 207 -1.32 -4.65 25.89
CA TYR A 207 -1.44 -3.57 24.90
C TYR A 207 -2.91 -3.18 24.69
N TYR A 208 -3.80 -4.16 24.55
CA TYR A 208 -5.23 -3.91 24.39
C TYR A 208 -5.80 -3.15 25.60
N GLU A 209 -5.49 -3.61 26.81
CA GLU A 209 -5.91 -2.99 28.07
C GLU A 209 -5.35 -1.57 28.21
N THR A 210 -4.13 -1.34 27.71
CA THR A 210 -3.52 -0.01 27.67
C THR A 210 -4.33 0.95 26.81
N LEU A 211 -4.82 0.49 25.67
CA LEU A 211 -5.64 1.29 24.77
C LEU A 211 -7.04 1.54 25.34
N VAL A 212 -7.63 0.56 26.01
CA VAL A 212 -8.95 0.68 26.67
C VAL A 212 -8.90 1.65 27.85
N THR A 213 -7.88 1.53 28.71
CA THR A 213 -7.83 2.25 30.00
C THR A 213 -7.04 3.55 29.95
N GLY A 214 -6.23 3.75 28.92
CA GLY A 214 -5.27 4.86 28.83
C GLY A 214 -4.08 4.74 29.79
N ARG A 215 -3.96 3.65 30.55
CA ARG A 215 -2.83 3.39 31.47
C ARG A 215 -1.95 2.31 30.87
N ASN A 216 -0.64 2.53 30.85
CA ASN A 216 0.30 1.53 30.33
C ASN A 216 0.27 0.26 31.21
N GLN A 217 -0.24 -0.82 30.64
CA GLN A 217 -0.39 -2.14 31.24
C GLN A 217 0.40 -3.22 30.48
N ILE A 218 1.26 -2.82 29.53
CA ILE A 218 2.09 -3.75 28.76
C ILE A 218 3.02 -4.48 29.71
N ALA A 219 3.00 -5.82 29.65
CA ALA A 219 3.71 -6.67 30.60
C ALA A 219 5.23 -6.64 30.41
N ASP A 220 5.70 -6.62 29.16
CA ASP A 220 7.13 -6.51 28.86
C ASP A 220 7.63 -5.08 29.14
N PRO A 221 8.62 -4.88 30.03
CA PRO A 221 9.10 -3.54 30.39
C PRO A 221 9.74 -2.77 29.24
N GLU A 222 10.40 -3.44 28.30
CA GLU A 222 11.01 -2.80 27.13
C GLU A 222 9.92 -2.32 26.16
N LEU A 223 8.90 -3.14 25.93
CA LEU A 223 7.74 -2.76 25.11
C LEU A 223 6.91 -1.67 25.78
N ALA A 224 6.77 -1.71 27.11
CA ALA A 224 6.09 -0.67 27.87
C ALA A 224 6.83 0.68 27.75
N ALA A 225 8.16 0.70 27.85
CA ALA A 225 8.97 1.90 27.67
C ALA A 225 8.92 2.43 26.23
N LEU A 226 8.99 1.53 25.25
CA LEU A 226 8.83 1.85 23.83
C LEU A 226 7.46 2.49 23.58
N TRP A 227 6.39 1.90 24.12
CA TRP A 227 5.04 2.43 23.98
C TRP A 227 4.88 3.80 24.63
N ALA A 228 5.45 4.02 25.82
CA ALA A 228 5.40 5.31 26.50
C ALA A 228 6.00 6.43 25.63
N ASP A 229 7.14 6.18 24.98
CA ASP A 229 7.77 7.12 24.05
C ASP A 229 6.94 7.33 22.78
N LEU A 230 6.38 6.26 22.20
CA LEU A 230 5.48 6.33 21.04
C LEU A 230 4.19 7.10 21.34
N ALA A 231 3.63 6.94 22.54
CA ALA A 231 2.44 7.65 22.97
C ALA A 231 2.69 9.16 23.06
N LEU A 232 3.89 9.61 23.47
CA LEU A 232 4.26 11.03 23.41
C LEU A 232 4.23 11.56 21.97
N VAL A 233 4.78 10.80 21.02
CA VAL A 233 4.84 11.20 19.60
C VAL A 233 3.46 11.23 18.94
N THR A 234 2.62 10.24 19.24
CA THR A 234 1.35 10.01 18.53
C THR A 234 0.14 10.64 19.21
N ARG A 235 0.17 10.81 20.53
CA ARG A 235 -0.97 11.25 21.34
C ARG A 235 -0.69 12.44 22.25
N GLY A 236 0.59 12.80 22.46
CA GLY A 236 0.96 13.94 23.29
C GLY A 236 0.49 15.28 22.69
N PRO A 237 0.30 16.34 23.51
CA PRO A 237 -0.04 17.67 23.00
C PRO A 237 1.00 18.13 21.97
N LEU A 238 0.52 18.66 20.84
CA LEU A 238 1.34 18.99 19.65
C LEU A 238 2.59 19.81 19.98
N PHE A 239 2.48 20.77 20.91
CA PHE A 239 3.57 21.68 21.28
C PHE A 239 4.21 21.37 22.64
N SER A 240 3.99 20.18 23.20
CA SER A 240 4.62 19.81 24.46
C SER A 240 6.11 19.49 24.28
N GLN A 241 6.94 19.96 25.22
CA GLN A 241 8.37 19.63 25.24
C GLN A 241 8.61 18.12 25.26
N ALA A 242 7.74 17.36 25.94
CA ALA A 242 7.82 15.90 26.00
C ALA A 242 7.64 15.25 24.61
N ARG A 243 6.65 15.70 23.81
CA ARG A 243 6.43 15.21 22.45
C ARG A 243 7.60 15.55 21.53
N TRP A 244 8.06 16.79 21.54
CA TRP A 244 9.22 17.21 20.73
C TRP A 244 10.50 16.47 21.13
N GLY A 245 10.73 16.28 22.43
CA GLY A 245 11.84 15.46 22.93
C GLY A 245 11.78 14.02 22.44
N ALA A 246 10.60 13.39 22.46
CA ALA A 246 10.41 12.04 21.92
C ALA A 246 10.66 12.00 20.39
N ILE A 247 10.11 12.97 19.63
CA ILE A 247 10.35 13.08 18.18
C ILE A 247 11.86 13.16 17.87
N VAL A 248 12.58 14.04 18.57
CA VAL A 248 14.03 14.20 18.37
C VAL A 248 14.78 12.92 18.73
N ARG A 249 14.54 12.33 19.91
CA ARG A 249 15.20 11.08 20.33
C ARG A 249 14.99 9.96 19.31
N ARG A 250 13.78 9.81 18.77
CA ARG A 250 13.47 8.76 17.78
C ARG A 250 14.18 8.99 16.45
N ASN A 251 14.16 10.22 15.94
CA ASN A 251 14.83 10.53 14.67
C ASN A 251 16.36 10.44 14.77
N LEU A 252 16.93 10.66 15.96
CA LEU A 252 18.36 10.49 16.23
C LEU A 252 18.76 9.07 16.63
N GLY A 253 17.82 8.11 16.70
CA GLY A 253 18.12 6.73 17.10
C GLY A 253 18.48 6.57 18.59
N LEU A 254 18.13 7.55 19.43
CA LEU A 254 18.42 7.56 20.88
C LEU A 254 17.28 6.95 21.73
N ALA A 255 16.17 6.56 21.09
CA ALA A 255 15.03 5.97 21.77
C ALA A 255 15.23 4.47 22.01
N PRO A 256 14.62 3.89 23.07
CA PRO A 256 14.60 2.45 23.27
C PRO A 256 14.06 1.74 22.01
N GLN A 257 14.79 0.73 21.55
CA GLN A 257 14.34 -0.20 20.52
C GLN A 257 14.13 -1.55 21.19
N PRO A 258 13.05 -2.28 20.84
CA PRO A 258 12.92 -3.65 21.30
C PRO A 258 14.11 -4.44 20.74
N VAL A 259 14.79 -5.20 21.60
CA VAL A 259 15.77 -6.19 21.12
C VAL A 259 14.99 -7.29 20.43
N ASP A 260 15.47 -7.72 19.26
CA ASP A 260 14.87 -8.80 18.46
C ASP A 260 15.01 -10.15 19.20
N ASN A 261 14.21 -10.33 20.25
CA ASN A 261 14.04 -11.59 20.94
C ASN A 261 12.74 -12.18 20.41
N THR A 262 12.88 -13.00 19.37
CA THR A 262 11.83 -13.79 18.70
C THR A 262 11.08 -14.79 19.61
N LEU A 263 11.23 -14.66 20.94
CA LEU A 263 10.80 -15.62 21.97
C LEU A 263 10.07 -14.98 23.17
N ARG A 264 9.69 -13.70 23.12
CA ARG A 264 8.84 -13.07 24.16
C ARG A 264 7.38 -13.00 23.73
#